data_AF-A0A1Q7ZS42-F1
#
_entry.id   AF-A0A1Q7ZS42-F1
#
_cell.length_a   1.000
_cell.length_b   1.000
_cell.length_c   1.000
_cell.angle_alpha   90.00
_cell.angle_beta   90.00
_cell.angle_gamma   90.00
#
_symmetry.space_group_name_H-M   'P 1'
#
loop_
_entity.id
_entity.type
_entity.pdbx_description
1 polymer ?
#
loop_
_entity_poly.entity_id
_entity_poly.type
_entity_poly.pdbx_seq_one_letter_code
_entity_poly.pdbx_strand_id
1 'polypeptide(L)'
;MLAVLMMTAMALLVSPVYPATMNPQENVNLYTGNKLIVQSNQASIKSVVVRGNLSAATLSSNAYPSKNFTLTTNSTQLYTVDLLLSYQSPYTSEIVISDPSSGSMTQYTSYFVSGGDLNVTVFASFQAAPSAGPTAPLGWSSFYGWVSQFGGAFPLWIKILYTVLGAQFAFVGYRWIKFEDERRRIEGHLPPLDRGNKIYLWTEVVFRTLIAGFAISLAIMIGEVLVLLIAQYLLFVNLNLISLVDFFSIFFVAALGTLVYLTREGLERIFDLKPIMED
;
A
#
# COMPACT_ATOMS: atom_id res chain seq x y z
N MET A 1 37.86 47.31 23.21
CA MET A 1 36.67 46.42 23.12
C MET A 1 36.71 45.54 21.86
N LEU A 2 37.05 46.08 20.68
CA LEU A 2 37.16 45.31 19.42
C LEU A 2 38.22 44.19 19.45
N ALA A 3 39.39 44.43 20.07
CA ALA A 3 40.49 43.46 20.14
C ALA A 3 40.16 42.23 21.00
N VAL A 4 39.34 42.40 22.05
CA VAL A 4 38.88 41.30 22.91
C VAL A 4 37.88 40.43 22.14
N LEU A 5 37.00 41.06 21.36
CA LEU A 5 36.03 40.38 20.49
C LEU A 5 36.72 39.54 19.41
N MET A 6 37.78 40.07 18.78
CA MET A 6 38.57 39.33 17.78
C MET A 6 39.37 38.18 18.39
N MET A 7 39.94 38.34 19.59
CA MET A 7 40.63 37.24 20.27
C MET A 7 39.67 36.12 20.71
N THR A 8 38.46 36.47 21.16
CA THR A 8 37.42 35.46 21.43
C THR A 8 36.91 34.78 20.16
N ALA A 9 36.84 35.50 19.03
CA ALA A 9 36.45 34.92 17.74
C ALA A 9 37.51 33.95 17.18
N MET A 10 38.80 34.25 17.36
CA MET A 10 39.88 33.34 16.97
C MET A 10 40.01 32.13 17.90
N ALA A 11 39.72 32.28 19.20
CA ALA A 11 39.73 31.16 20.14
C ALA A 11 38.62 30.12 19.85
N LEU A 12 37.49 30.54 19.27
CA LEU A 12 36.40 29.65 18.86
C LEU A 12 36.73 28.80 17.61
N LEU A 13 37.70 29.22 16.78
CA LEU A 13 38.11 28.51 15.57
C LEU A 13 39.07 27.33 15.83
N VAL A 14 39.59 27.21 17.05
CA VAL A 14 40.51 26.13 17.46
C VAL A 14 39.85 25.29 18.54
N SER A 15 38.59 24.91 18.33
CA SER A 15 38.02 23.80 19.09
C SER A 15 38.42 22.50 18.38
N PRO A 16 39.17 21.57 19.00
CA PRO A 16 39.31 20.24 18.45
C PRO A 16 37.90 19.63 18.38
N VAL A 17 37.36 19.55 17.18
CA VAL A 17 36.17 18.76 16.89
C VAL A 17 36.60 17.31 17.07
N TYR A 18 36.47 16.80 18.28
CA TYR A 18 36.42 15.36 18.48
C TYR A 18 35.27 14.87 17.59
N PRO A 19 35.50 13.94 16.65
CA PRO A 19 34.42 13.41 15.84
C PRO A 19 33.41 12.81 16.82
N ALA A 20 32.24 13.42 16.91
CA ALA A 20 31.13 12.86 17.64
C ALA A 20 30.88 11.49 17.00
N THR A 21 31.10 10.42 17.76
CA THR A 21 30.82 9.07 17.31
C THR A 21 29.35 9.04 16.90
N MET A 22 29.08 8.92 15.60
CA MET A 22 27.72 8.82 15.13
C MET A 22 27.16 7.50 15.66
N ASN A 23 26.01 7.57 16.34
CA ASN A 23 25.32 6.40 16.89
C ASN A 23 23.92 6.23 16.28
N PRO A 24 23.79 6.07 14.95
CA PRO A 24 22.49 5.87 14.31
C PRO A 24 21.79 4.61 14.81
N GLN A 25 20.47 4.70 14.87
CA GLN A 25 19.57 3.59 15.19
C GLN A 25 18.66 3.33 14.00
N GLU A 26 18.61 2.09 13.54
CA GLU A 26 17.83 1.68 12.38
C GLU A 26 16.81 0.61 12.77
N ASN A 27 15.60 0.70 12.23
CA ASN A 27 14.55 -0.29 12.44
C ASN A 27 14.22 -0.98 11.13
N VAL A 28 14.59 -2.25 11.01
CA VAL A 28 14.51 -3.03 9.77
C VAL A 28 13.48 -4.13 9.95
N ASN A 29 12.47 -4.15 9.09
CA ASN A 29 11.51 -5.24 9.01
C ASN A 29 11.96 -6.25 7.95
N LEU A 30 12.09 -7.51 8.36
CA LEU A 30 12.49 -8.62 7.49
C LEU A 30 11.49 -9.76 7.62
N TYR A 31 11.45 -10.63 6.61
CA TYR A 31 10.75 -11.90 6.73
C TYR A 31 11.68 -13.00 7.25
N THR A 32 11.12 -13.99 7.93
CA THR A 32 11.84 -15.21 8.33
C THR A 32 12.52 -15.85 7.11
N GLY A 33 13.81 -16.17 7.24
CA GLY A 33 14.63 -16.65 6.13
C GLY A 33 15.35 -15.57 5.32
N ASN A 34 14.94 -14.30 5.41
CA ASN A 34 15.69 -13.20 4.80
C ASN A 34 17.01 -12.96 5.55
N LYS A 35 18.00 -12.43 4.82
CA LYS A 35 19.32 -12.10 5.34
C LYS A 35 19.43 -10.61 5.55
N LEU A 36 19.75 -10.20 6.77
CA LEU A 36 20.26 -8.87 7.07
C LEU A 36 21.77 -8.89 6.87
N ILE A 37 22.27 -8.13 5.90
CA ILE A 37 23.69 -8.05 5.56
C ILE A 37 24.16 -6.63 5.84
N VAL A 38 25.16 -6.47 6.71
CA VAL A 38 25.91 -5.22 6.81
C VAL A 38 27.19 -5.42 6.02
N GLN A 39 27.41 -4.57 5.02
CA GLN A 39 28.60 -4.61 4.16
C GLN A 39 29.34 -3.28 4.22
N SER A 40 30.66 -3.34 4.18
CA SER A 40 31.51 -2.17 4.07
C SER A 40 32.56 -2.37 2.97
N ASN A 41 32.89 -1.29 2.27
CA ASN A 41 33.94 -1.29 1.26
C ASN A 41 35.33 -1.58 1.84
N GLN A 42 35.53 -1.32 3.14
CA GLN A 42 36.74 -1.63 3.91
C GLN A 42 36.45 -2.65 5.01
N ALA A 43 37.49 -3.26 5.58
CA ALA A 43 37.36 -4.12 6.76
C ALA A 43 37.16 -3.26 8.04
N SER A 44 36.04 -2.52 8.06
CA SER A 44 35.72 -1.54 9.10
C SER A 44 34.98 -2.16 10.28
N ILE A 45 34.25 -3.26 10.11
CA ILE A 45 33.46 -3.88 11.19
C ILE A 45 34.40 -4.49 12.23
N LYS A 46 34.50 -3.89 13.42
CA LYS A 46 35.39 -4.32 14.52
C LYS A 46 34.73 -5.28 15.49
N SER A 47 33.45 -5.09 15.78
CA SER A 47 32.70 -5.97 16.65
C SER A 47 31.22 -5.90 16.33
N VAL A 48 30.54 -7.02 16.52
CA VAL A 48 29.08 -7.11 16.41
C VAL A 48 28.55 -7.84 17.63
N VAL A 49 27.56 -7.25 18.28
CA VAL A 49 26.83 -7.88 19.39
C VAL A 49 25.38 -8.08 18.95
N VAL A 50 24.95 -9.33 18.91
CA VAL A 50 23.57 -9.70 18.55
C VAL A 50 22.84 -10.13 19.82
N ARG A 51 21.67 -9.53 20.08
CA ARG A 51 20.77 -9.89 21.17
C ARG A 51 19.45 -10.38 20.60
N GLY A 52 18.93 -11.47 21.16
CA GLY A 52 17.69 -12.12 20.70
C GLY A 52 17.79 -13.64 20.87
N ASN A 53 16.96 -14.38 20.12
CA ASN A 53 16.99 -15.84 20.16
C ASN A 53 18.11 -16.39 19.27
N LEU A 54 19.31 -16.51 19.83
CA LEU A 54 20.49 -16.98 19.08
C LEU A 54 20.40 -18.45 18.67
N SER A 55 19.53 -19.26 19.27
CA SER A 55 19.34 -20.67 18.89
C SER A 55 18.66 -20.83 17.53
N ALA A 56 17.86 -19.85 17.13
CA ALA A 56 17.14 -19.82 15.86
C ALA A 56 17.81 -18.90 14.83
N ALA A 57 18.99 -18.36 15.12
CA ALA A 57 19.70 -17.42 14.27
C ALA A 57 21.02 -18.01 13.76
N THR A 58 21.39 -17.65 12.54
CA THR A 58 22.66 -17.99 11.91
C THR A 58 23.43 -16.70 11.63
N LEU A 59 24.69 -16.70 12.05
CA LEU A 59 25.62 -15.56 11.96
C LEU A 59 26.80 -15.96 11.09
N SER A 60 27.25 -15.08 10.18
CA SER A 60 28.25 -15.45 9.16
C SER A 60 29.68 -14.95 9.41
N SER A 61 29.97 -14.17 10.46
CA SER A 61 31.33 -13.65 10.69
C SER A 61 31.88 -14.05 12.07
N ASN A 62 32.93 -14.87 12.05
CA ASN A 62 33.63 -15.35 13.25
C ASN A 62 34.99 -14.66 13.47
N ALA A 63 35.43 -13.80 12.54
CA ALA A 63 36.70 -13.09 12.62
C ALA A 63 36.51 -11.60 12.30
N TYR A 64 36.89 -10.74 13.25
CA TYR A 64 36.92 -9.29 13.08
C TYR A 64 38.37 -8.79 13.10
N PRO A 65 38.72 -7.74 12.34
CA PRO A 65 37.83 -6.91 11.53
C PRO A 65 37.31 -7.60 10.26
N SER A 66 36.04 -7.34 9.90
CA SER A 66 35.41 -7.92 8.71
C SER A 66 34.87 -6.85 7.76
N LYS A 67 34.67 -7.24 6.49
CA LYS A 67 34.00 -6.41 5.48
C LYS A 67 32.49 -6.61 5.49
N ASN A 68 32.02 -7.74 5.99
CA ASN A 68 30.61 -8.06 6.03
C ASN A 68 30.23 -8.81 7.30
N PHE A 69 28.96 -8.67 7.65
CA PHE A 69 28.28 -9.41 8.70
C PHE A 69 26.90 -9.79 8.15
N THR A 70 26.50 -11.05 8.34
CA THR A 70 25.16 -11.52 7.96
C THR A 70 24.45 -12.11 9.17
N LEU A 71 23.21 -11.70 9.36
CA LEU A 71 22.25 -12.29 10.29
C LEU A 71 21.08 -12.87 9.50
N THR A 72 20.69 -14.10 9.84
CA THR A 72 19.49 -14.76 9.29
C THR A 72 18.82 -15.50 10.43
N THR A 73 17.49 -15.57 10.44
CA THR A 73 16.75 -16.33 11.45
C THR A 73 15.50 -16.97 10.88
N ASN A 74 15.12 -18.10 11.49
CA ASN A 74 13.87 -18.80 11.23
C ASN A 74 12.78 -18.48 12.28
N SER A 75 13.04 -17.54 13.19
CA SER A 75 12.13 -17.14 14.26
C SER A 75 11.46 -15.80 13.96
N THR A 76 10.19 -15.64 14.31
CA THR A 76 9.44 -14.38 14.17
C THR A 76 9.62 -13.50 15.40
N GLN A 77 10.83 -12.99 15.60
CA GLN A 77 11.22 -12.21 16.78
C GLN A 77 12.07 -11.00 16.41
N LEU A 78 12.15 -10.05 17.35
CA LEU A 78 13.04 -8.90 17.25
C LEU A 78 14.46 -9.30 17.67
N TYR A 79 15.44 -8.90 16.87
CA TYR A 79 16.86 -8.97 17.18
C TYR A 79 17.44 -7.56 17.25
N THR A 80 18.32 -7.33 18.21
CA THR A 80 19.11 -6.10 18.30
C THR A 80 20.53 -6.41 17.89
N VAL A 81 21.07 -5.68 16.92
CA VAL A 81 22.43 -5.84 16.41
C VAL A 81 23.17 -4.53 16.65
N ASP A 82 24.13 -4.55 17.58
CA ASP A 82 25.02 -3.42 17.85
C ASP A 82 26.32 -3.63 17.06
N LEU A 83 26.65 -2.73 16.15
CA LEU A 83 27.84 -2.80 15.30
C LEU A 83 28.81 -1.65 15.59
N LEU A 84 30.06 -1.98 15.88
CA LEU A 84 31.15 -1.01 15.92
C LEU A 84 31.94 -1.09 14.62
N LEU A 85 31.89 -0.02 13.82
CA LEU A 85 32.67 0.13 12.60
C LEU A 85 33.75 1.19 12.81
N SER A 86 34.98 0.91 12.40
CA SER A 86 36.11 1.82 12.53
C SER A 86 37.14 1.59 11.43
N TYR A 87 37.53 2.66 10.74
CA TYR A 87 38.61 2.62 9.76
C TYR A 87 39.34 3.97 9.67
N GLN A 88 40.65 3.94 9.42
CA GLN A 88 41.48 5.16 9.43
C GLN A 88 41.28 6.06 8.19
N SER A 89 40.85 5.49 7.06
CA SER A 89 40.54 6.22 5.83
C SER A 89 39.03 6.30 5.60
N PRO A 90 38.56 7.10 4.64
CA PRO A 90 37.14 7.13 4.29
C PRO A 90 36.61 5.73 3.97
N TYR A 91 35.45 5.39 4.54
CA TYR A 91 34.78 4.13 4.31
C TYR A 91 33.26 4.33 4.20
N THR A 92 32.63 3.43 3.46
CA THR A 92 31.18 3.37 3.31
C THR A 92 30.70 2.06 3.91
N SER A 93 29.65 2.13 4.72
CA SER A 93 28.94 0.97 5.23
C SER A 93 27.50 1.00 4.77
N GLU A 94 26.94 -0.14 4.45
CA GLU A 94 25.61 -0.30 3.88
C GLU A 94 24.88 -1.41 4.63
N ILE A 95 23.59 -1.23 4.85
CA ILE A 95 22.70 -2.27 5.33
C ILE A 95 21.89 -2.74 4.13
N VAL A 96 22.00 -4.03 3.82
CA VAL A 96 21.33 -4.68 2.70
C VAL A 96 20.43 -5.78 3.22
N ILE A 97 19.22 -5.85 2.66
CA ILE A 97 18.28 -6.93 2.90
C ILE A 97 18.30 -7.83 1.67
N SER A 98 18.65 -9.09 1.86
CA SER A 98 18.62 -10.10 0.82
C SER A 98 17.51 -11.09 1.09
N ASP A 99 16.63 -11.27 0.11
CA ASP A 99 15.62 -12.31 0.10
C ASP A 99 16.13 -13.49 -0.74
N PRO A 100 16.51 -14.62 -0.11
CA PRO A 100 17.04 -15.78 -0.83
C PRO A 100 15.98 -16.48 -1.70
N SER A 101 14.69 -16.25 -1.48
CA SER A 101 13.61 -16.88 -2.24
C SER A 101 13.37 -16.19 -3.59
N SER A 102 13.47 -14.86 -3.64
CA SER A 102 13.35 -14.07 -4.87
C SER A 102 14.69 -13.75 -5.52
N GLY A 103 15.82 -13.96 -4.82
CA GLY A 103 17.14 -13.52 -5.25
C GLY A 103 17.32 -12.00 -5.21
N SER A 104 16.34 -11.27 -4.65
CA SER A 104 16.36 -9.82 -4.55
C SER A 104 17.33 -9.34 -3.47
N MET A 105 18.06 -8.28 -3.77
CA MET A 105 18.88 -7.54 -2.80
C MET A 105 18.46 -6.09 -2.82
N THR A 106 18.11 -5.56 -1.65
CA THR A 106 17.66 -4.18 -1.48
C THR A 106 18.56 -3.48 -0.49
N GLN A 107 19.17 -2.37 -0.92
CA GLN A 107 19.93 -1.51 -0.01
C GLN A 107 18.93 -0.73 0.85
N TYR A 108 18.99 -0.94 2.16
CA TYR A 108 18.13 -0.28 3.13
C TYR A 108 18.65 1.11 3.48
N THR A 109 19.93 1.21 3.84
CA THR A 109 20.59 2.49 4.15
C THR A 109 22.10 2.41 3.90
N SER A 110 22.76 3.56 3.79
CA SER A 110 24.22 3.65 3.71
C SER A 110 24.76 4.84 4.49
N TYR A 111 25.94 4.64 5.09
CA TYR A 111 26.69 5.65 5.83
C TYR A 111 28.05 5.84 5.19
N PHE A 112 28.37 7.08 4.88
CA PHE A 112 29.72 7.48 4.50
C PHE A 112 30.41 8.13 5.70
N VAL A 113 31.59 7.62 6.06
CA VAL A 113 32.41 8.12 7.16
C VAL A 113 33.75 8.53 6.58
N SER A 114 34.14 9.80 6.77
CA SER A 114 35.42 10.34 6.27
C SER A 114 36.64 9.73 6.95
N GLY A 115 36.46 9.12 8.12
CA GLY A 115 37.44 8.37 8.89
C GLY A 115 37.06 8.36 10.37
N GLY A 116 37.44 7.31 11.10
CA GLY A 116 37.13 7.16 12.53
C GLY A 116 36.06 6.11 12.80
N ASP A 117 35.28 6.33 13.86
CA ASP A 117 34.37 5.33 14.44
C ASP A 117 32.90 5.66 14.15
N LEU A 118 32.12 4.63 13.84
CA LEU A 118 30.68 4.64 13.63
C LEU A 118 30.08 3.49 14.44
N ASN A 119 29.13 3.80 15.33
CA ASN A 119 28.38 2.79 16.06
C ASN A 119 26.97 2.70 15.47
N VAL A 120 26.51 1.54 15.02
CA VAL A 120 25.17 1.39 14.42
C VAL A 120 24.39 0.39 15.24
N THR A 121 23.21 0.79 15.73
CA THR A 121 22.27 -0.13 16.37
C THR A 121 21.16 -0.47 15.38
N VAL A 122 20.98 -1.74 15.04
CA VAL A 122 19.92 -2.21 14.14
C VAL A 122 18.93 -3.05 14.91
N PHE A 123 17.67 -2.61 14.93
CA PHE A 123 16.53 -3.37 15.41
C PHE A 123 15.94 -4.15 14.24
N ALA A 124 16.29 -5.43 14.12
CA ALA A 124 15.83 -6.31 13.06
C ALA A 124 14.59 -7.10 13.52
N SER A 125 13.42 -6.68 13.07
CA SER A 125 12.15 -7.35 13.35
C SER A 125 11.84 -8.39 12.28
N PHE A 126 11.96 -9.68 12.63
CA PHE A 126 11.61 -10.77 11.72
C PHE A 126 10.13 -11.13 11.87
N GLN A 127 9.40 -11.03 10.78
CA GLN A 127 7.99 -11.38 10.68
C GLN A 127 7.83 -12.65 9.84
N ALA A 128 6.71 -13.35 9.98
CA ALA A 128 6.41 -14.45 9.07
C ALA A 128 6.43 -13.90 7.63
N ALA A 129 7.10 -14.60 6.71
CA ALA A 129 7.00 -14.28 5.30
C ALA A 129 5.50 -14.20 4.95
N PRO A 130 5.09 -13.25 4.08
CA PRO A 130 3.73 -13.26 3.58
C PRO A 130 3.55 -14.66 3.01
N SER A 131 2.59 -15.42 3.56
CA SER A 131 2.20 -16.69 2.96
C SER A 131 2.06 -16.39 1.48
N ALA A 132 2.90 -17.00 0.64
CA ALA A 132 2.88 -16.79 -0.81
C ALA A 132 1.41 -16.70 -1.18
N GLY A 133 0.97 -15.51 -1.61
CA GLY A 133 -0.46 -15.21 -1.78
C GLY A 133 -1.06 -16.40 -2.48
N PRO A 134 -2.15 -16.97 -1.94
CA PRO A 134 -2.46 -18.38 -2.12
C PRO A 134 -2.35 -18.70 -3.60
N THR A 135 -1.43 -19.59 -3.94
CA THR A 135 -1.41 -20.31 -5.22
C THR A 135 -2.62 -21.26 -5.33
N ALA A 136 -3.71 -20.91 -4.65
CA ALA A 136 -5.01 -21.47 -4.87
C ALA A 136 -5.47 -20.99 -6.25
N PRO A 137 -5.93 -21.90 -7.12
CA PRO A 137 -6.59 -21.48 -8.35
C PRO A 137 -7.65 -20.43 -8.01
N LEU A 138 -7.77 -19.38 -8.83
CA LEU A 138 -8.80 -18.34 -8.73
C LEU A 138 -10.18 -19.01 -8.78
N GLY A 139 -10.66 -19.44 -7.62
CA GLY A 139 -11.94 -20.11 -7.42
C GLY A 139 -12.92 -19.18 -6.73
N TRP A 140 -14.18 -19.60 -6.69
CA TRP A 140 -15.25 -18.85 -6.03
C TRP A 140 -14.95 -18.52 -4.56
N SER A 141 -14.22 -19.37 -3.84
CA SER A 141 -13.77 -19.10 -2.47
C SER A 141 -12.82 -17.90 -2.39
N SER A 142 -11.87 -17.78 -3.32
CA SER A 142 -10.96 -16.63 -3.43
C SER A 142 -11.72 -15.36 -3.80
N PHE A 143 -12.74 -15.46 -4.65
CA PHE A 143 -13.65 -14.35 -4.96
C PHE A 143 -14.45 -13.91 -3.73
N TYR A 144 -15.05 -14.83 -2.96
CA TYR A 144 -15.78 -14.47 -1.74
C TYR A 144 -14.88 -13.89 -0.65
N GLY A 145 -13.67 -14.44 -0.48
CA GLY A 145 -12.66 -13.89 0.43
C GLY A 145 -12.25 -12.48 0.03
N TRP A 146 -12.02 -12.26 -1.27
CA TRP A 146 -11.77 -10.94 -1.83
C TRP A 146 -12.96 -9.99 -1.61
N VAL A 147 -14.18 -10.37 -1.97
CA VAL A 147 -15.40 -9.56 -1.75
C VAL A 147 -15.59 -9.20 -0.27
N SER A 148 -15.29 -10.12 0.65
CA SER A 148 -15.41 -9.88 2.09
C SER A 148 -14.36 -8.89 2.60
N GLN A 149 -13.09 -9.06 2.23
CA GLN A 149 -12.01 -8.13 2.61
C GLN A 149 -12.21 -6.77 1.97
N PHE A 150 -12.67 -6.76 0.72
CA PHE A 150 -13.02 -5.59 -0.05
C PHE A 150 -14.21 -4.84 0.55
N GLY A 151 -15.28 -5.55 0.92
CA GLY A 151 -16.40 -5.00 1.67
C GLY A 151 -15.96 -4.42 3.01
N GLY A 152 -14.90 -4.95 3.64
CA GLY A 152 -14.28 -4.38 4.84
C GLY A 152 -13.67 -2.99 4.65
N ALA A 153 -13.21 -2.66 3.44
CA ALA A 153 -12.46 -1.43 3.15
C ALA A 153 -13.33 -0.16 3.03
N PHE A 154 -14.64 -0.30 2.83
CA PHE A 154 -15.53 0.87 2.69
C PHE A 154 -16.01 1.41 4.04
N PRO A 155 -16.17 2.73 4.16
CA PRO A 155 -16.96 3.34 5.22
C PRO A 155 -18.39 2.78 5.25
N LEU A 156 -18.97 2.69 6.45
CA LEU A 156 -20.30 2.13 6.66
C LEU A 156 -21.39 2.87 5.88
N TRP A 157 -21.27 4.19 5.73
CA TRP A 157 -22.24 5.00 5.00
C TRP A 157 -22.30 4.63 3.50
N ILE A 158 -21.15 4.34 2.88
CA ILE A 158 -21.07 3.90 1.48
C ILE A 158 -21.80 2.58 1.31
N LYS A 159 -21.60 1.63 2.24
CA LYS A 159 -22.28 0.32 2.20
C LYS A 159 -23.80 0.48 2.25
N ILE A 160 -24.29 1.34 3.14
CA ILE A 160 -25.73 1.63 3.25
C ILE A 160 -26.24 2.24 1.95
N LEU A 161 -25.54 3.25 1.42
CA LEU A 161 -25.93 3.92 0.17
C LEU A 161 -26.08 2.92 -0.98
N TYR A 162 -25.05 2.11 -1.25
CA TYR A 162 -25.09 1.14 -2.34
C TYR A 162 -26.10 0.02 -2.10
N THR A 163 -26.38 -0.35 -0.85
CA THR A 163 -27.41 -1.34 -0.52
C THR A 163 -28.81 -0.79 -0.83
N VAL A 164 -29.09 0.46 -0.43
CA VAL A 164 -30.39 1.10 -0.67
C VAL A 164 -30.60 1.37 -2.16
N LEU A 165 -29.60 1.92 -2.84
CA LEU A 165 -29.66 2.15 -4.30
C LEU A 165 -29.80 0.83 -5.05
N GLY A 166 -29.05 -0.20 -4.67
CA GLY A 166 -29.16 -1.54 -5.24
C GLY A 166 -30.57 -2.11 -5.11
N ALA A 167 -31.19 -2.00 -3.94
CA ALA A 167 -32.56 -2.45 -3.73
C ALA A 167 -33.58 -1.65 -4.57
N GLN A 168 -33.44 -0.32 -4.61
CA GLN A 168 -34.34 0.56 -5.38
C GLN A 168 -34.27 0.27 -6.88
N PHE A 169 -33.06 0.24 -7.44
CA PHE A 169 -32.86 0.00 -8.87
C PHE A 169 -33.18 -1.44 -9.26
N ALA A 170 -32.91 -2.43 -8.41
CA ALA A 170 -33.34 -3.80 -8.66
C ALA A 170 -34.87 -3.92 -8.72
N PHE A 171 -35.58 -3.22 -7.84
CA PHE A 171 -37.04 -3.23 -7.83
C PHE A 171 -37.63 -2.53 -9.07
N VAL A 172 -37.13 -1.34 -9.40
CA VAL A 172 -37.55 -0.59 -10.59
C VAL A 172 -37.20 -1.37 -11.87
N GLY A 173 -35.98 -1.90 -11.94
CA GLY A 173 -35.50 -2.72 -13.05
C GLY A 173 -36.32 -3.98 -13.24
N TYR A 174 -36.65 -4.70 -12.15
CA TYR A 174 -37.52 -5.88 -12.22
C TYR A 174 -38.91 -5.54 -12.77
N ARG A 175 -39.55 -4.47 -12.27
CA ARG A 175 -40.87 -4.05 -12.76
C ARG A 175 -40.82 -3.64 -14.24
N TRP A 176 -39.78 -2.92 -14.63
CA TRP A 176 -39.59 -2.46 -16.01
C TRP A 176 -39.38 -3.64 -16.97
N ILE A 177 -38.47 -4.57 -16.65
CA ILE A 177 -38.21 -5.76 -17.46
C ILE A 177 -39.47 -6.64 -17.57
N LYS A 178 -40.24 -6.77 -16.48
CA LYS A 178 -41.49 -7.51 -16.48
C LYS A 178 -42.56 -6.85 -17.37
N PHE A 179 -42.70 -5.53 -17.26
CA PHE A 179 -43.64 -4.77 -18.09
C PHE A 179 -43.27 -4.86 -19.58
N GLU A 180 -41.98 -4.77 -19.91
CA GLU A 180 -41.49 -4.89 -21.28
C GLU A 180 -41.71 -6.32 -21.85
N ASP A 181 -41.54 -7.37 -21.03
CA ASP A 181 -41.84 -8.77 -21.44
C ASP A 181 -43.35 -8.97 -21.67
N GLU A 182 -44.20 -8.41 -20.81
CA GLU A 182 -45.66 -8.47 -20.94
C GLU A 182 -46.16 -7.67 -22.15
N ARG A 183 -45.62 -6.46 -22.38
CA ARG A 183 -45.96 -5.63 -23.54
C ARG A 183 -45.65 -6.31 -24.86
N ARG A 184 -44.45 -6.90 -25.01
CA ARG A 184 -44.06 -7.62 -26.24
C ARG A 184 -44.91 -8.85 -26.52
N ARG A 185 -45.37 -9.54 -25.47
CA ARG A 185 -46.30 -10.68 -25.60
C ARG A 185 -47.71 -10.28 -26.04
N ILE A 186 -48.16 -9.09 -25.64
CA ILE A 186 -49.51 -8.59 -25.94
C ILE A 186 -49.56 -7.90 -27.31
N GLU A 187 -48.56 -7.07 -27.62
CA GLU A 187 -48.52 -6.29 -28.87
C GLU A 187 -48.02 -7.13 -30.06
N GLY A 188 -47.28 -8.23 -29.83
CA GLY A 188 -46.91 -9.21 -30.85
C GLY A 188 -45.93 -8.71 -31.94
N HIS A 189 -45.49 -7.44 -31.86
CA HIS A 189 -44.58 -6.82 -32.83
C HIS A 189 -43.12 -7.24 -32.63
N LEU A 190 -42.78 -7.82 -31.46
CA LEU A 190 -41.45 -8.32 -31.14
C LEU A 190 -41.55 -9.66 -30.38
N PRO A 191 -40.61 -10.60 -30.59
CA PRO A 191 -40.57 -11.85 -29.83
C PRO A 191 -40.36 -11.58 -28.33
N PRO A 192 -40.87 -12.47 -27.45
CA PRO A 192 -40.68 -12.35 -26.01
C PRO A 192 -39.18 -12.32 -25.65
N LEU A 193 -38.86 -11.66 -24.53
CA LEU A 193 -37.47 -11.45 -24.12
C LEU A 193 -36.76 -12.78 -23.84
N ASP A 194 -35.77 -13.11 -24.66
CA ASP A 194 -34.88 -14.25 -24.42
C ASP A 194 -33.95 -13.98 -23.22
N ARG A 195 -33.36 -15.05 -22.66
CA ARG A 195 -32.42 -15.00 -21.54
C ARG A 195 -31.27 -14.02 -21.79
N GLY A 196 -30.74 -13.95 -23.01
CA GLY A 196 -29.69 -13.00 -23.40
C GLY A 196 -30.13 -11.54 -23.24
N ASN A 197 -31.29 -11.18 -23.77
CA ASN A 197 -31.83 -9.82 -23.66
C ASN A 197 -32.18 -9.46 -22.21
N LYS A 198 -32.70 -10.42 -21.42
CA LYS A 198 -32.95 -10.20 -19.99
C LYS A 198 -31.66 -9.89 -19.24
N ILE A 199 -30.59 -10.62 -19.53
CA ILE A 199 -29.26 -10.37 -18.93
C ILE A 199 -28.76 -8.98 -19.34
N TYR A 200 -28.89 -8.60 -20.61
CA TYR A 200 -28.52 -7.27 -21.08
C TYR A 200 -29.27 -6.15 -20.34
N LEU A 201 -30.60 -6.24 -20.20
CA LEU A 201 -31.38 -5.24 -19.46
C LEU A 201 -30.97 -5.17 -17.99
N TRP A 202 -30.65 -6.30 -17.36
CA TRP A 202 -30.11 -6.31 -16.01
C TRP A 202 -28.74 -5.66 -15.90
N THR A 203 -27.86 -5.82 -16.89
CA THR A 203 -26.58 -5.10 -16.92
C THR A 203 -26.78 -3.59 -17.02
N GLU A 204 -27.81 -3.13 -17.75
CA GLU A 204 -28.15 -1.71 -17.83
C GLU A 204 -28.64 -1.17 -16.47
N VAL A 205 -29.49 -1.92 -15.77
CA VAL A 205 -29.97 -1.56 -14.43
C VAL A 205 -28.80 -1.45 -13.45
N VAL A 206 -27.88 -2.42 -13.47
CA VAL A 206 -26.67 -2.41 -12.63
C VAL A 206 -25.78 -1.20 -12.96
N PHE A 207 -25.56 -0.92 -14.24
CA PHE A 207 -24.77 0.23 -14.68
C PHE A 207 -25.34 1.57 -14.19
N ARG A 208 -26.65 1.77 -14.35
CA ARG A 208 -27.35 2.98 -13.86
C ARG A 208 -27.25 3.11 -12.33
N THR A 209 -27.34 2.00 -11.61
CA THR A 209 -27.16 1.96 -10.14
C THR A 209 -25.76 2.42 -9.74
N LEU A 210 -24.73 1.90 -10.43
CA LEU A 210 -23.34 2.25 -10.16
C LEU A 210 -23.04 3.72 -10.44
N ILE A 211 -23.55 4.27 -11.56
CA ILE A 211 -23.41 5.69 -11.88
C ILE A 211 -24.09 6.58 -10.84
N ALA A 212 -25.32 6.24 -10.43
CA ALA A 212 -26.04 7.00 -9.43
C ALA A 212 -25.28 7.01 -8.09
N GLY A 213 -24.80 5.85 -7.64
CA GLY A 213 -23.97 5.74 -6.43
C GLY A 213 -22.67 6.53 -6.54
N PHE A 214 -22.02 6.49 -7.71
CA PHE A 214 -20.80 7.25 -7.99
C PHE A 214 -21.05 8.75 -7.89
N ALA A 215 -22.08 9.27 -8.55
CA ALA A 215 -22.41 10.69 -8.57
C ALA A 215 -22.74 11.22 -7.17
N ILE A 216 -23.51 10.46 -6.39
CA ILE A 216 -23.85 10.83 -5.00
C ILE A 216 -22.61 10.84 -4.13
N SER A 217 -21.76 9.81 -4.23
CA SER A 217 -20.52 9.72 -3.45
C SER A 217 -19.55 10.86 -3.79
N LEU A 218 -19.42 11.19 -5.07
CA LEU A 218 -18.60 12.30 -5.55
C LEU A 218 -19.14 13.66 -5.07
N ALA A 219 -20.45 13.87 -5.09
CA ALA A 219 -21.07 15.10 -4.59
C ALA A 219 -20.85 15.29 -3.08
N ILE A 220 -20.98 14.21 -2.29
CA ILE A 220 -20.72 14.23 -0.85
C ILE A 220 -19.24 14.57 -0.60
N MET A 221 -18.32 13.91 -1.30
CA MET A 221 -16.88 14.16 -1.12
C MET A 221 -16.52 15.62 -1.44
N ILE A 222 -17.01 16.17 -2.57
CA ILE A 222 -16.80 17.59 -2.91
C ILE A 222 -17.38 18.50 -1.83
N GLY A 223 -18.57 18.17 -1.31
CA GLY A 223 -19.20 18.92 -0.22
C GLY A 223 -18.36 18.91 1.06
N GLU A 224 -17.81 17.76 1.45
CA GLU A 224 -16.93 17.64 2.62
C GLU A 224 -15.65 18.47 2.47
N VAL A 225 -14.99 18.41 1.31
CA VAL A 225 -13.80 19.23 1.02
C VAL A 225 -14.13 20.72 1.18
N LEU A 226 -15.26 21.15 0.62
CA LEU A 226 -15.67 22.55 0.59
C LEU A 226 -16.01 23.06 2.00
N VAL A 227 -16.71 22.25 2.81
CA VAL A 227 -16.99 22.56 4.22
C VAL A 227 -15.69 22.66 5.03
N LEU A 228 -14.75 21.73 4.84
CA LEU A 228 -13.45 21.75 5.50
C LEU A 228 -12.64 22.99 5.12
N LEU A 229 -12.62 23.37 3.85
CA LEU A 229 -11.95 24.59 3.38
C LEU A 229 -12.55 25.85 3.99
N ILE A 230 -13.89 25.96 4.04
CA ILE A 230 -14.58 27.08 4.70
C ILE A 230 -14.24 27.10 6.19
N ALA A 231 -14.24 25.94 6.86
CA ALA A 231 -13.94 25.84 8.29
C ALA A 231 -12.48 26.22 8.60
N GLN A 232 -11.52 25.77 7.80
CA GLN A 232 -10.11 26.19 7.91
C GLN A 232 -9.97 27.70 7.72
N TYR A 233 -10.68 28.28 6.74
CA TYR A 233 -10.65 29.70 6.45
C TYR A 233 -11.28 30.56 7.57
N LEU A 234 -12.40 30.10 8.15
CA LEU A 234 -13.13 30.84 9.19
C LEU A 234 -12.52 30.66 10.60
N LEU A 235 -11.95 29.49 10.90
CA LEU A 235 -11.49 29.14 12.25
C LEU A 235 -9.96 29.16 12.39
N PHE A 236 -9.20 29.36 11.30
CA PHE A 236 -7.72 29.33 11.28
C PHE A 236 -7.11 28.05 11.89
N VAL A 237 -7.85 26.94 11.86
CA VAL A 237 -7.39 25.63 12.34
C VAL A 237 -6.97 24.79 11.13
N ASN A 238 -5.83 24.11 11.23
CA ASN A 238 -5.35 23.21 10.19
C ASN A 238 -6.05 21.84 10.34
N LEU A 239 -7.11 21.61 9.57
CA LEU A 239 -7.84 20.34 9.55
C LEU A 239 -7.24 19.41 8.49
N ASN A 240 -6.99 18.15 8.84
CA ASN A 240 -6.39 17.22 7.89
C ASN A 240 -7.39 16.92 6.74
N LEU A 241 -6.96 17.16 5.50
CA LEU A 241 -7.81 16.99 4.32
C LEU A 241 -7.89 15.51 3.93
N ILE A 242 -9.08 14.94 4.13
CA ILE A 242 -9.63 13.72 3.51
C ILE A 242 -8.90 12.40 3.85
N SER A 243 -9.69 11.42 4.28
CA SER A 243 -9.27 10.04 4.40
C SER A 243 -8.94 9.48 3.00
N LEU A 244 -7.73 8.95 2.79
CA LEU A 244 -7.34 8.22 1.56
C LEU A 244 -8.39 7.16 1.13
N VAL A 245 -9.20 6.69 2.08
CA VAL A 245 -10.26 5.70 1.91
C VAL A 245 -11.38 6.18 0.97
N ASP A 246 -11.68 7.49 0.92
CA ASP A 246 -12.77 8.01 0.08
C ASP A 246 -12.36 8.09 -1.40
N PHE A 247 -11.09 8.43 -1.69
CA PHE A 247 -10.55 8.41 -3.05
C PHE A 247 -10.45 6.99 -3.63
N PHE A 248 -10.04 6.03 -2.81
CA PHE A 248 -10.00 4.62 -3.20
C PHE A 248 -11.39 4.10 -3.61
N SER A 249 -12.41 4.50 -2.85
CA SER A 249 -13.81 4.10 -3.08
C SER A 249 -14.35 4.63 -4.41
N ILE A 250 -14.10 5.89 -4.74
CA ILE A 250 -14.54 6.53 -5.99
C ILE A 250 -13.83 5.92 -7.21
N PHE A 251 -12.50 5.76 -7.15
CA PHE A 251 -11.73 5.17 -8.24
C PHE A 251 -12.20 3.74 -8.55
N PHE A 252 -12.50 2.97 -7.51
CA PHE A 252 -12.98 1.61 -7.68
C PHE A 252 -14.36 1.53 -8.32
N VAL A 253 -15.30 2.37 -7.90
CA VAL A 253 -16.64 2.42 -8.51
C VAL A 253 -16.55 2.80 -10.00
N ALA A 254 -15.64 3.72 -10.35
CA ALA A 254 -15.37 4.07 -11.75
C ALA A 254 -14.78 2.88 -12.54
N ALA A 255 -13.87 2.12 -11.94
CA ALA A 255 -13.32 0.91 -12.55
C ALA A 255 -14.38 -0.19 -12.76
N LEU A 256 -15.24 -0.43 -11.77
CA LEU A 256 -16.38 -1.34 -11.90
C LEU A 256 -17.38 -0.86 -12.96
N GLY A 257 -17.70 0.43 -12.98
CA GLY A 257 -18.56 1.02 -14.00
C GLY A 257 -18.00 0.79 -15.40
N THR A 258 -16.69 0.97 -15.57
CA THR A 258 -15.99 0.68 -16.83
C THR A 258 -16.05 -0.80 -17.20
N LEU A 259 -15.86 -1.71 -16.24
CA LEU A 259 -15.98 -3.16 -16.48
C LEU A 259 -17.39 -3.56 -16.91
N VAL A 260 -18.41 -3.03 -16.25
CA VAL A 260 -19.82 -3.26 -16.60
C VAL A 260 -20.13 -2.69 -17.98
N TYR A 261 -19.61 -1.50 -18.29
CA TYR A 261 -19.74 -0.90 -19.63
C TYR A 261 -19.09 -1.76 -20.72
N LEU A 262 -17.87 -2.25 -20.49
CA LEU A 262 -17.18 -3.15 -21.44
C LEU A 262 -17.91 -4.48 -21.59
N THR A 263 -18.48 -5.01 -20.51
CA THR A 263 -19.30 -6.23 -20.55
C THR A 263 -20.57 -6.00 -21.37
N ARG A 264 -21.21 -4.82 -21.23
CA ARG A 264 -22.35 -4.41 -22.04
C ARG A 264 -21.99 -4.34 -23.53
N GLU A 265 -20.93 -3.63 -23.88
CA GLU A 265 -20.42 -3.51 -25.27
C GLU A 265 -20.07 -4.88 -25.87
N GLY A 266 -19.48 -5.77 -25.05
CA GLY A 266 -19.19 -7.14 -25.44
C GLY A 266 -20.45 -7.97 -25.69
N LEU A 267 -21.46 -7.86 -24.83
CA LEU A 267 -22.74 -8.53 -25.01
C LEU A 267 -23.49 -8.02 -26.24
N GLU A 268 -23.46 -6.72 -26.49
CA GLU A 268 -24.05 -6.09 -27.67
C GLU A 268 -23.45 -6.64 -28.97
N ARG A 269 -22.11 -6.74 -29.04
CA ARG A 269 -21.40 -7.27 -30.21
C ARG A 269 -21.54 -8.78 -30.39
N ILE A 270 -21.64 -9.56 -29.32
CA ILE A 270 -21.71 -11.04 -29.38
C ILE A 270 -23.13 -11.50 -29.74
N PHE A 271 -24.15 -10.81 -29.25
CA PHE A 271 -25.55 -11.23 -29.40
C PHE A 271 -26.34 -10.43 -30.45
N ASP A 272 -25.69 -9.52 -31.19
CA ASP A 272 -26.32 -8.63 -32.18
C ASP A 272 -27.58 -7.96 -31.62
N LEU A 273 -27.46 -7.48 -30.37
CA LEU A 273 -28.58 -6.91 -29.63
C LEU A 273 -28.81 -5.50 -30.16
N LYS A 274 -29.79 -5.35 -31.05
CA LYS A 274 -30.21 -4.03 -31.54
C LYS A 274 -30.58 -3.13 -30.35
N PRO A 275 -30.08 -1.88 -30.26
CA PRO A 275 -30.42 -0.98 -29.18
C PRO A 275 -31.94 -0.78 -29.11
N ILE A 276 -32.55 -1.02 -27.94
CA ILE A 276 -34.00 -0.90 -27.69
C ILE A 276 -34.39 0.58 -27.49
N MET A 277 -33.76 1.49 -28.22
CA MET A 277 -34.11 2.92 -28.21
C MET A 277 -34.04 3.46 -29.64
N GLU A 278 -35.00 3.04 -30.46
CA GLU A 278 -35.52 3.86 -31.55
C GLU A 278 -37.04 3.85 -31.41
N ASP A 279 -37.50 4.78 -30.56
CA ASP A 279 -38.69 5.63 -30.75
C ASP A 279 -38.61 6.82 -29.78
#